data_AF-A0A7W9Q2E7-F1
#
_entry.id   AF-A0A7W9Q2E7-F1
#
_cell.length_a   1.000
_cell.length_b   1.000
_cell.length_c   1.000
_cell.angle_alpha   90.00
_cell.angle_beta   90.00
_cell.angle_gamma   90.00
#
_symmetry.space_group_name_H-M   'P 1'
#
loop_
_entity.id
_entity.type
_entity.pdbx_description
1 polymer ?
#
loop_
_entity_poly.entity_id
_entity_poly.type
_entity_poly.pdbx_seq_one_letter_code
_entity_poly.pdbx_strand_id
1 'polypeptide(L)'
;MSHIQPAFDGIELEAAAPATRRVMDDYEAWVDEVTPAYVEAADSGQPFTIDEVARKKQLPDPPHPKSQWGGLPARLQDAGIIRHHGYGPSARARKSLVYVWIGVPVAHREAVARRRREERAARRAARAEQQKVA
;
A
#
# COMPACT_ATOMS: atom_id res chain seq x y z
N MET A 1 1.97 53.94 25.46
CA MET A 1 1.49 53.60 24.10
C MET A 1 0.55 52.41 24.26
N SER A 2 -0.73 52.56 23.90
CA SER A 2 -1.72 51.49 24.09
C SER A 2 -1.62 50.52 22.92
N HIS A 3 -1.26 49.26 23.19
CA HIS A 3 -1.27 48.21 22.19
C HIS A 3 -2.70 47.74 21.98
N ILE A 4 -3.30 48.16 20.86
CA ILE A 4 -4.58 47.63 20.39
C ILE A 4 -4.28 46.29 19.72
N GLN A 5 -4.64 45.19 20.38
CA GLN A 5 -4.73 43.90 19.70
C GLN A 5 -5.99 43.90 18.82
N PRO A 6 -5.92 43.48 17.55
CA PRO A 6 -7.12 43.24 16.76
C PRO A 6 -7.92 42.10 17.40
N ALA A 7 -9.22 42.28 17.53
CA ALA A 7 -10.14 41.23 17.95
C ALA A 7 -10.10 40.12 16.89
N PHE A 8 -9.83 38.88 17.32
CA PHE A 8 -9.90 37.71 16.46
C PHE A 8 -11.36 37.25 16.42
N ASP A 9 -11.99 37.31 15.25
CA ASP A 9 -13.42 37.22 14.99
C ASP A 9 -14.01 35.80 15.17
N GLY A 10 -13.30 34.90 15.85
CA GLY A 10 -13.81 33.57 16.16
C GLY A 10 -14.12 32.68 14.96
N ILE A 11 -13.65 33.00 13.74
CA ILE A 11 -13.68 32.04 12.64
C ILE A 11 -12.62 30.99 12.94
N GLU A 12 -13.01 29.96 13.69
CA GLU A 12 -12.31 28.69 13.68
C GLU A 12 -12.20 28.24 12.23
N LEU A 13 -11.00 28.37 11.66
CA LEU A 13 -10.61 27.54 10.54
C LEU A 13 -10.58 26.11 11.09
N GLU A 14 -11.73 25.43 11.06
CA GLU A 14 -11.81 24.00 11.28
C GLU A 14 -10.93 23.33 10.22
N ALA A 15 -9.65 23.18 10.52
CA ALA A 15 -8.81 22.23 9.83
C ALA A 15 -9.46 20.87 10.10
N ALA A 16 -10.20 20.34 9.12
CA ALA A 16 -10.87 19.05 9.22
C ALA A 16 -9.89 18.05 9.84
N ALA A 17 -10.25 17.51 11.01
CA ALA A 17 -9.44 16.50 11.67
C ALA A 17 -9.15 15.39 10.64
N PRO A 18 -7.90 14.91 10.53
CA PRO A 18 -7.60 13.87 9.56
C PRO A 18 -8.51 12.69 9.86
N ALA A 19 -9.40 12.36 8.91
CA ALA A 19 -10.34 11.25 9.06
C ALA A 19 -9.55 10.01 9.47
N THR A 20 -9.68 9.59 10.73
CA THR A 20 -9.00 8.41 11.24
C THR A 20 -9.71 7.22 10.61
N ARG A 21 -9.01 6.51 9.73
CA ARG A 21 -9.51 5.26 9.15
C ARG A 21 -9.83 4.31 10.29
N ARG A 22 -10.89 3.53 10.12
CA ARG A 22 -11.19 2.40 11.01
C ARG A 22 -9.97 1.48 11.05
N VAL A 23 -9.52 1.10 12.25
CA VAL A 23 -8.43 0.14 12.44
C VAL A 23 -9.04 -1.24 12.69
N MET A 24 -8.52 -2.27 12.04
CA MET A 24 -8.95 -3.65 12.26
C MET A 24 -8.03 -4.36 13.25
N ASP A 25 -8.58 -5.33 13.99
CA ASP A 25 -7.85 -6.07 15.03
C ASP A 25 -7.06 -7.27 14.49
N ASP A 26 -7.48 -7.82 13.35
CA ASP A 26 -6.84 -8.97 12.72
C ASP A 26 -6.25 -8.62 11.35
N TYR A 27 -5.00 -9.05 11.11
CA TYR A 27 -4.28 -8.72 9.89
C TYR A 27 -4.77 -9.50 8.68
N GLU A 28 -5.13 -10.78 8.85
CA GLU A 28 -5.60 -11.61 7.74
C GLU A 28 -6.99 -11.16 7.29
N ALA A 29 -7.90 -10.92 8.24
CA ALA A 29 -9.21 -10.32 7.97
C ALA A 29 -9.09 -8.94 7.31
N TRP A 30 -8.11 -8.13 7.73
CA TRP A 30 -7.81 -6.87 7.06
C TRP A 30 -7.36 -7.07 5.62
N VAL A 31 -6.48 -8.03 5.35
CA VAL A 31 -6.06 -8.35 3.98
C VAL A 31 -7.26 -8.79 3.13
N ASP A 32 -8.11 -9.66 3.64
CA ASP A 32 -9.31 -10.12 2.93
C ASP A 32 -10.26 -8.96 2.61
N GLU A 33 -10.43 -8.02 3.54
CA GLU A 33 -11.29 -6.85 3.34
C GLU A 33 -10.74 -5.87 2.29
N VAL A 34 -9.43 -5.59 2.33
CA VAL A 34 -8.85 -4.56 1.44
C VAL A 34 -8.48 -5.10 0.05
N THR A 35 -8.20 -6.40 -0.08
CA THR A 35 -7.72 -7.01 -1.33
C THR A 35 -8.62 -6.74 -2.54
N PRO A 36 -9.96 -6.85 -2.46
CA PRO A 36 -10.84 -6.57 -3.60
C PRO A 36 -10.64 -5.18 -4.22
N ALA A 37 -10.38 -4.15 -3.40
CA ALA A 37 -10.15 -2.79 -3.89
C ALA A 37 -8.85 -2.68 -4.71
N TYR A 38 -7.82 -3.45 -4.36
CA TYR A 38 -6.57 -3.49 -5.11
C TYR A 38 -6.68 -4.37 -6.36
N VAL A 39 -7.51 -5.41 -6.34
CA VAL A 39 -7.85 -6.19 -7.54
C VAL A 39 -8.56 -5.30 -8.55
N GLU A 40 -9.56 -4.53 -8.13
CA GLU A 40 -10.26 -3.55 -8.98
C GLU A 40 -9.29 -2.52 -9.56
N ALA A 41 -8.40 -1.96 -8.73
CA ALA A 41 -7.38 -1.02 -9.19
C ALA A 41 -6.42 -1.66 -10.21
N ALA A 42 -6.02 -2.93 -10.00
CA ALA A 42 -5.20 -3.68 -10.94
C ALA A 42 -5.94 -3.93 -12.26
N ASP A 43 -7.22 -4.28 -12.20
CA ASP A 43 -8.05 -4.55 -13.39
C ASP A 43 -8.28 -3.30 -14.24
N SER A 44 -8.19 -2.10 -13.66
CA SER A 44 -8.23 -0.84 -14.42
C SER A 44 -7.07 -0.68 -15.42
N GLY A 45 -5.97 -1.41 -15.22
CA GLY A 45 -4.75 -1.29 -16.03
C GLY A 45 -3.97 0.03 -15.82
N GLN A 46 -4.47 0.95 -14.99
CA GLN A 46 -3.81 2.22 -14.69
C GLN A 46 -2.75 2.05 -13.61
N PRO A 47 -1.62 2.78 -13.68
CA PRO A 47 -0.66 2.82 -12.58
C PRO A 47 -1.27 3.44 -11.32
N PHE A 48 -0.96 2.88 -10.14
CA PHE A 48 -1.46 3.39 -8.86
C PHE A 48 -0.43 3.21 -7.72
N THR A 49 -0.61 3.98 -6.65
CA THR A 49 0.07 3.76 -5.37
C THR A 49 -0.87 3.13 -4.35
N ILE A 50 -0.33 2.43 -3.35
CA ILE A 50 -1.12 1.80 -2.28
C ILE A 50 -1.90 2.85 -1.48
N ASP A 51 -1.24 3.96 -1.14
CA ASP A 51 -1.87 5.06 -0.39
C ASP A 51 -3.01 5.71 -1.18
N GLU A 52 -2.88 5.87 -2.50
CA GLU A 52 -3.97 6.40 -3.32
C GLU A 52 -5.22 5.54 -3.27
N VAL A 53 -5.09 4.22 -3.47
CA VAL A 53 -6.23 3.30 -3.45
C VAL A 53 -6.88 3.31 -2.07
N ALA A 54 -6.06 3.19 -1.01
CA ALA A 54 -6.54 3.25 0.37
C ALA A 54 -7.30 4.54 0.70
N ARG A 55 -6.84 5.70 0.22
CA ARG A 55 -7.55 6.98 0.41
C ARG A 55 -8.82 7.06 -0.42
N LYS A 56 -8.75 6.77 -1.71
CA LYS A 56 -9.88 6.86 -2.66
C LYS A 56 -11.04 5.96 -2.23
N LYS A 57 -10.74 4.76 -1.72
CA LYS A 57 -11.72 3.76 -1.30
C LYS A 57 -12.00 3.77 0.21
N GLN A 58 -11.40 4.70 0.97
CA GLN A 58 -11.55 4.82 2.42
C GLN A 58 -11.31 3.49 3.17
N LEU A 59 -10.29 2.75 2.76
CA LEU A 59 -9.99 1.42 3.31
C LEU A 59 -9.57 1.52 4.78
N PRO A 60 -9.87 0.49 5.60
CA PRO A 60 -9.38 0.42 6.97
C PRO A 60 -7.85 0.34 7.03
N ASP A 61 -7.29 0.75 8.16
CA ASP A 61 -5.89 0.50 8.47
C ASP A 61 -5.71 -0.88 9.14
N PRO A 62 -4.56 -1.54 8.96
CA PRO A 62 -4.27 -2.82 9.60
C PRO A 62 -4.00 -2.63 11.10
N PRO A 63 -3.95 -3.71 11.91
CA PRO A 63 -3.71 -3.63 13.37
C PRO A 63 -2.49 -2.79 13.76
N HIS A 64 -1.43 -2.83 12.94
CA HIS A 64 -0.21 -2.05 13.11
C HIS A 64 0.12 -1.25 11.83
N PRO A 65 -0.50 -0.07 11.64
CA PRO A 65 -0.43 0.69 10.40
C PRO A 65 1.01 1.09 10.02
N LYS A 66 1.88 1.32 11.01
CA LYS A 66 3.26 1.77 10.75
C LYS A 66 4.13 0.71 10.07
N SER A 67 3.81 -0.58 10.21
CA SER A 67 4.66 -1.69 9.73
C SER A 67 3.95 -2.64 8.78
N GLN A 68 2.63 -2.81 8.89
CA GLN A 68 1.91 -3.87 8.17
C GLN A 68 1.48 -3.47 6.75
N TRP A 69 1.39 -2.18 6.45
CA TRP A 69 1.11 -1.70 5.08
C TRP A 69 2.15 -2.17 4.06
N GLY A 70 3.41 -2.35 4.48
CA GLY A 70 4.49 -2.82 3.60
C GLY A 70 4.37 -4.29 3.16
N GLY A 71 3.64 -5.11 3.90
CA GLY A 71 3.44 -6.53 3.57
C GLY A 71 2.43 -6.76 2.45
N LEU A 72 1.44 -5.87 2.31
CA LEU A 72 0.36 -6.02 1.35
C LEU A 72 0.85 -6.06 -0.12
N PRO A 73 1.71 -5.14 -0.60
CA PRO A 73 2.22 -5.20 -1.96
C PRO A 73 2.94 -6.52 -2.28
N ALA A 74 3.72 -7.05 -1.33
CA ALA A 74 4.41 -8.31 -1.52
C ALA A 74 3.39 -9.45 -1.73
N ARG A 75 2.32 -9.51 -0.94
CA ARG A 75 1.24 -10.49 -1.11
C ARG A 75 0.54 -10.37 -2.47
N LEU A 76 0.21 -9.15 -2.89
CA LEU A 76 -0.44 -8.90 -4.19
C LEU A 76 0.47 -9.28 -5.36
N GLN A 77 1.79 -9.06 -5.25
CA GLN A 77 2.76 -9.51 -6.24
C GLN A 77 2.86 -11.04 -6.30
N ASP A 78 2.80 -11.71 -5.14
CA ASP A 78 2.87 -13.17 -5.06
C ASP A 78 1.64 -13.86 -5.62
N ALA A 79 0.48 -13.25 -5.42
CA ALA A 79 -0.77 -13.62 -6.08
C ALA A 79 -0.76 -13.28 -7.59
N GLY A 80 0.29 -12.64 -8.10
CA GLY A 80 0.42 -12.24 -9.49
C GLY A 80 -0.56 -11.13 -9.91
N ILE A 81 -1.15 -10.40 -8.96
CA ILE A 81 -2.17 -9.36 -9.21
C ILE A 81 -1.52 -8.07 -9.72
N ILE A 82 -0.39 -7.68 -9.13
CA ILE A 82 0.32 -6.44 -9.46
C ILE A 82 1.78 -6.70 -9.82
N ARG A 83 2.37 -5.79 -10.58
CA ARG A 83 3.80 -5.73 -10.84
C ARG A 83 4.32 -4.31 -10.66
N HIS A 84 5.63 -4.20 -10.40
CA HIS A 84 6.29 -2.90 -10.33
C HIS A 84 6.17 -2.19 -11.69
N HIS A 85 5.76 -0.93 -11.65
CA HIS A 85 5.69 -0.07 -12.82
C HIS A 85 6.83 0.95 -12.83
N GLY A 86 7.10 1.56 -11.69
CA GLY A 86 8.12 2.58 -11.53
C GLY A 86 8.02 3.25 -10.16
N TYR A 87 8.47 4.50 -10.10
CA TYR A 87 8.44 5.31 -8.89
C TYR A 87 7.63 6.58 -9.12
N GLY A 88 7.00 7.07 -8.07
CA GLY A 88 6.19 8.28 -8.11
C GLY A 88 6.22 9.03 -6.78
N PRO A 89 5.76 10.29 -6.77
CA PRO A 89 5.66 11.07 -5.55
C PRO A 89 4.57 10.50 -4.63
N SER A 90 4.82 10.48 -3.33
CA SER A 90 3.80 10.14 -2.35
C SER A 90 2.77 11.27 -2.23
N ALA A 91 1.48 10.94 -2.34
CA ALA A 91 0.39 11.88 -2.05
C ALA A 91 0.42 12.35 -0.58
N ARG A 92 0.77 11.44 0.34
CA ARG A 92 0.93 11.74 1.78
C ARG A 92 2.13 12.63 2.08
N ALA A 93 3.27 12.33 1.47
CA ALA A 93 4.53 12.97 1.76
C ALA A 93 5.16 13.43 0.44
N ARG A 94 4.75 14.60 -0.07
CA ARG A 94 5.11 15.14 -1.40
C ARG A 94 6.60 15.13 -1.76
N LYS A 95 7.50 14.92 -0.78
CA LYS A 95 8.96 14.82 -0.94
C LYS A 95 9.50 13.38 -0.89
N SER A 96 8.66 12.38 -0.66
CA SER A 96 9.02 10.96 -0.58
C SER A 96 8.68 10.25 -1.89
N LEU A 97 9.65 9.47 -2.38
CA LEU A 97 9.48 8.58 -3.53
C LEU A 97 8.84 7.27 -3.06
N VAL A 98 7.80 6.81 -3.75
CA VAL A 98 7.11 5.55 -3.46
C VAL A 98 7.04 4.66 -4.70
N TYR A 99 6.91 3.36 -4.47
CA TYR A 99 6.64 2.40 -5.53
C TYR A 99 5.27 2.66 -6.17
N VAL A 100 5.27 2.66 -7.50
CA VAL A 100 4.07 2.69 -8.33
C VAL A 100 3.87 1.28 -8.90
N TRP A 101 2.65 0.81 -8.79
CA TRP A 101 2.22 -0.51 -9.21
C TRP A 101 1.32 -0.42 -10.42
N ILE A 102 1.28 -1.48 -11.22
CA ILE A 102 0.31 -1.65 -12.31
C ILE A 102 -0.23 -3.07 -12.25
N GLY A 103 -1.48 -3.25 -12.66
CA GLY A 103 -2.10 -4.57 -12.72
C GLY A 103 -1.42 -5.51 -13.71
N VAL A 104 -1.45 -6.79 -13.38
CA VAL A 104 -1.19 -7.88 -14.32
C VAL A 104 -2.53 -8.29 -14.93
N PRO A 105 -2.62 -8.40 -16.28
CA PRO A 105 -3.85 -8.85 -16.92
C PRO A 105 -4.32 -10.19 -16.35
N VAL A 106 -5.64 -10.33 -16.15
CA VAL A 106 -6.25 -11.50 -15.49
C VAL A 106 -5.76 -12.83 -16.09
N ALA A 107 -5.68 -12.90 -17.42
CA ALA A 107 -5.20 -14.07 -18.17
C ALA A 107 -3.77 -14.52 -17.81
N HIS A 108 -2.95 -13.64 -17.23
CA HIS A 108 -1.55 -13.91 -16.90
C HIS A 108 -1.27 -14.05 -15.41
N ARG A 109 -2.26 -13.78 -14.53
CA ARG A 109 -2.06 -13.75 -13.07
C ARG A 109 -1.48 -15.06 -12.54
N GLU A 110 -2.08 -16.19 -12.89
CA GLU A 110 -1.61 -17.50 -12.41
C GLU A 110 -0.21 -17.86 -12.91
N ALA A 111 0.09 -17.54 -14.17
CA ALA A 111 1.43 -17.75 -14.72
C ALA A 111 2.50 -16.91 -14.00
N VAL A 112 2.17 -15.65 -13.68
CA VAL A 112 3.05 -14.77 -12.91
C VAL A 112 3.20 -15.26 -11.47
N ALA A 113 2.10 -15.64 -10.82
CA ALA A 113 2.11 -16.17 -9.45
C ALA A 113 2.97 -17.43 -9.35
N ARG A 114 2.80 -18.38 -10.29
CA ARG A 114 3.62 -19.59 -10.37
C ARG A 114 5.10 -19.26 -10.52
N ARG A 115 5.46 -18.39 -11.47
CA ARG A 115 6.86 -17.96 -11.67
C ARG A 115 7.45 -17.36 -10.40
N ARG A 116 6.69 -16.53 -9.68
CA ARG A 116 7.13 -15.93 -8.41
C ARG A 116 7.37 -16.99 -7.32
N ARG A 117 6.49 -17.98 -7.20
CA ARG A 117 6.65 -19.09 -6.25
C ARG A 117 7.93 -19.89 -6.53
N GLU A 118 8.19 -20.18 -7.81
CA GLU A 118 9.40 -20.87 -8.27
C GLU A 118 10.66 -20.04 -8.00
N GLU A 119 10.68 -18.75 -8.36
CA GLU A 119 11.80 -17.83 -8.10
C GLU A 119 12.16 -17.78 -6.61
N ARG A 120 11.16 -17.75 -5.71
CA ARG A 120 11.38 -17.74 -4.26
C ARG A 120 11.84 -19.08 -3.72
N ALA A 121 11.33 -20.19 -4.24
CA ALA A 121 11.80 -21.52 -3.88
C ALA A 121 13.29 -21.67 -4.24
N ALA A 122 13.67 -21.24 -5.45
CA ALA A 122 15.06 -21.24 -5.91
C ALA A 122 15.96 -20.36 -5.03
N ARG A 123 15.54 -19.13 -4.69
CA ARG A 123 16.31 -18.24 -3.79
C ARG A 123 16.48 -18.85 -2.39
N ARG A 124 15.45 -19.49 -1.85
CA ARG A 124 15.53 -20.17 -0.54
C ARG A 124 16.48 -21.36 -0.59
N ALA A 125 16.43 -22.17 -1.63
CA ALA A 125 17.35 -23.29 -1.83
C ALA A 125 18.81 -22.81 -1.94
N ALA A 126 19.06 -21.75 -2.74
CA ALA A 126 20.40 -21.16 -2.88
C ALA A 126 20.95 -20.63 -1.55
N ARG A 127 20.11 -19.95 -0.74
CA ARG A 127 20.51 -19.48 0.59
C ARG A 127 20.83 -20.63 1.55
N ALA A 128 20.03 -21.69 1.53
CA ALA A 128 20.27 -22.87 2.36
C ALA A 128 21.58 -23.57 2.00
N GLU A 129 21.91 -23.64 0.70
CA GLU A 129 23.17 -24.23 0.25
C GLU A 129 24.39 -23.39 0.67
N GLN A 130 24.31 -22.06 0.53
CA GLN A 130 25.36 -21.15 1.01
C GLN A 130 25.61 -21.28 2.51
N GLN A 131 24.56 -21.55 3.30
CA GLN A 131 24.68 -21.75 4.76
C GLN A 131 25.29 -23.10 5.15
N LYS A 132 25.26 -24.11 4.28
CA LYS A 132 25.92 -25.40 4.53
C LYS A 132 27.42 -25.38 4.23
N VAL A 133 27.85 -24.47 3.35
CA VAL A 133 29.25 -24.33 2.91
C VAL A 133 30.03 -23.35 3.81
N ALA A 134 29.33 -22.51 4.59
CA ALA A 134 29.90 -21.56 5.54
C ALA A 134 30.06 -22.18 6.94
#